data_AF-A0A7G8DK79-F1
#
_entry.id   AF-A0A7G8DK79-F1
#
_cell.length_a   1.000
_cell.length_b   1.000
_cell.length_c   1.000
_cell.angle_alpha   90.00
_cell.angle_beta   90.00
_cell.angle_gamma   90.00
#
_symmetry.space_group_name_H-M   'P 1'
#
loop_
_entity.id
_entity.type
_entity.pdbx_description
1 polymer ?
#
loop_
_entity_poly.entity_id
_entity_poly.type
_entity_poly.pdbx_seq_one_letter_code
_entity_poly.pdbx_strand_id
1 'polypeptide(L)'
;MTIFVVSHNLQVTSARVPALSAVALAEALKDQSNSFTVAEPLNHPHWLIRLESALDANAMAHELVKAWKGFRHSAGHACDHDCLALGGRKDTPGSAGSPLQEGAWGVDVVECAEPDQFLVSINWEGLKGGRPSDAIFEVKG
;
A
#
# COMPACT_ATOMS: atom_id res chain seq x y z
N MET A 1 15.31 8.74 -2.83
CA MET A 1 14.43 8.36 -1.70
C MET A 1 13.04 8.16 -2.27
N THR A 2 12.45 6.99 -2.05
CA THR A 2 11.09 6.68 -2.51
C THR A 2 10.09 6.99 -1.41
N ILE A 3 8.98 7.64 -1.75
CA ILE A 3 7.93 8.04 -0.81
C ILE A 3 6.63 7.40 -1.25
N PHE A 4 6.02 6.61 -0.35
CA PHE A 4 4.69 6.06 -0.54
C PHE A 4 3.69 6.77 0.38
N VAL A 5 2.53 7.09 -0.18
CA VAL A 5 1.34 7.48 0.56
C VAL A 5 0.34 6.37 0.33
N VAL A 6 0.02 5.65 1.40
CA VAL A 6 -0.63 4.35 1.31
C VAL A 6 -2.08 4.44 1.79
N SER A 7 -3.02 3.93 0.99
CA SER A 7 -4.39 3.63 1.40
C SER A 7 -4.53 2.13 1.67
N HIS A 8 -5.60 1.77 2.39
CA HIS A 8 -5.92 0.37 2.67
C HIS A 8 -7.33 0.06 2.20
N ASN A 9 -7.43 -0.98 1.37
CA ASN A 9 -8.64 -1.44 0.76
C ASN A 9 -8.93 -2.88 1.21
N LEU A 10 -9.67 -3.00 2.31
CA LEU A 10 -10.00 -4.29 2.91
C LEU A 10 -11.26 -4.86 2.24
N GLN A 11 -11.08 -5.83 1.35
CA GLN A 11 -12.17 -6.55 0.68
C GLN A 11 -12.56 -7.84 1.42
N VAL A 12 -11.72 -8.30 2.36
CA VAL A 12 -12.03 -9.47 3.19
C VAL A 12 -13.06 -9.11 4.26
N THR A 13 -14.21 -9.78 4.22
CA THR A 13 -15.25 -9.66 5.25
C THR A 13 -15.09 -10.78 6.28
N SER A 14 -14.29 -10.55 7.31
CA SER A 14 -14.05 -11.53 8.38
C SER A 14 -13.69 -10.85 9.70
N ALA A 15 -14.26 -11.31 10.81
CA ALA A 15 -13.87 -10.85 12.14
C ALA A 15 -12.41 -11.18 12.50
N ARG A 16 -11.78 -12.14 11.79
CA ARG A 16 -10.36 -12.50 11.96
C ARG A 16 -9.41 -11.60 11.17
N VAL A 17 -9.93 -10.71 10.32
CA VAL A 17 -9.15 -9.74 9.54
C VAL A 17 -9.71 -8.35 9.82
N PRO A 18 -9.52 -7.80 11.04
CA PRO A 18 -10.09 -6.50 11.39
C PRO A 18 -9.47 -5.37 10.56
N ALA A 19 -10.20 -4.26 10.43
CA ALA A 19 -9.64 -3.03 9.89
C ALA A 19 -8.43 -2.58 10.73
N LEU A 20 -7.38 -2.10 10.05
CA LEU A 20 -6.14 -1.66 10.69
C LEU A 20 -6.20 -0.16 10.99
N SER A 21 -5.73 0.24 12.17
CA SER A 21 -5.54 1.65 12.47
C SER A 21 -4.22 2.15 11.88
N ALA A 22 -4.16 3.43 11.51
CA ALA A 22 -2.95 4.05 10.96
C ALA A 22 -1.75 3.93 11.90
N VAL A 23 -1.98 4.15 13.20
CA VAL A 23 -0.94 4.13 14.24
C VAL A 23 -0.39 2.72 14.40
N ALA A 24 -1.26 1.72 14.58
CA ALA A 24 -0.81 0.33 14.76
C ALA A 24 -0.07 -0.18 13.53
N LEU A 25 -0.52 0.19 12.33
CA LEU A 25 0.17 -0.15 11.09
C LEU A 25 1.55 0.50 11.01
N ALA A 26 1.68 1.78 11.36
CA ALA A 26 2.97 2.48 11.29
C ALA A 26 4.02 1.91 12.25
N GLU A 27 3.61 1.58 13.47
CA GLU A 27 4.46 0.89 14.44
C GLU A 27 4.86 -0.50 13.93
N ALA A 28 3.88 -1.29 13.51
CA ALA A 28 4.13 -2.65 13.03
C ALA A 28 5.04 -2.68 11.81
N LEU A 29 4.87 -1.80 10.82
CA LEU A 29 5.71 -1.81 9.62
C LEU A 29 7.19 -1.54 9.92
N LYS A 30 7.50 -0.71 10.92
CA LYS A 30 8.88 -0.51 11.38
C LYS A 30 9.44 -1.76 12.08
N ASP A 31 8.60 -2.46 12.84
CA ASP A 31 9.01 -3.69 13.52
C ASP A 31 9.20 -4.87 12.54
N GLN A 32 8.40 -4.91 11.47
CA GLN A 32 8.43 -5.99 10.47
C GLN A 32 9.51 -5.81 9.41
N SER A 33 10.06 -4.59 9.23
CA SER A 33 11.05 -4.31 8.19
C SER A 33 12.04 -3.21 8.55
N ASN A 34 13.33 -3.51 8.32
CA ASN A 34 14.41 -2.53 8.44
C ASN A 34 14.56 -1.63 7.19
N SER A 35 13.74 -1.84 6.16
CA SER A 35 13.84 -1.10 4.90
C SER A 35 13.10 0.24 4.93
N PHE A 36 12.19 0.46 5.88
CA PHE A 36 11.45 1.72 6.02
C PHE A 36 12.20 2.68 6.94
N THR A 37 12.70 3.78 6.39
CA THR A 37 13.35 4.84 7.17
C THR A 37 12.33 5.74 7.86
N VAL A 38 11.14 5.86 7.28
CA VAL A 38 9.98 6.57 7.86
C VAL A 38 8.75 5.70 7.72
N ALA A 39 7.95 5.68 8.79
CA ALA A 39 6.58 5.19 8.79
C ALA A 39 5.76 6.10 9.70
N GLU A 40 4.88 6.90 9.11
CA GLU A 40 4.16 7.97 9.79
C GLU A 40 2.65 7.83 9.54
N PRO A 41 1.83 7.66 10.60
CA PRO A 41 0.38 7.61 10.43
C PRO A 41 -0.14 8.96 9.94
N LEU A 42 -1.07 8.92 8.99
CA LEU A 42 -1.69 10.13 8.45
C LEU A 42 -3.07 10.34 9.07
N ASN A 43 -3.39 11.59 9.38
CA ASN A 43 -4.75 11.99 9.70
C ASN A 43 -5.47 12.45 8.43
N HIS A 44 -5.95 11.50 7.62
CA HIS A 44 -6.60 11.77 6.35
C HIS A 44 -7.73 10.76 6.09
N PRO A 45 -8.86 11.15 5.48
CA PRO A 45 -9.99 10.23 5.25
C PRO A 45 -9.69 9.06 4.31
N HIS A 46 -8.72 9.22 3.41
CA HIS A 46 -8.36 8.19 2.42
C HIS A 46 -6.95 7.61 2.62
N TRP A 47 -6.01 8.41 3.12
CA TRP A 47 -4.60 8.01 3.20
C TRP A 47 -4.30 7.62 4.62
N LEU A 48 -3.72 6.44 4.81
CA LEU A 48 -3.54 5.84 6.11
C LEU A 48 -2.14 6.13 6.66
N ILE A 49 -1.11 6.00 5.83
CA ILE A 49 0.28 6.08 6.28
C ILE A 49 1.18 6.64 5.17
N ARG A 50 2.23 7.36 5.59
CA ARG A 50 3.35 7.77 4.75
C ARG A 50 4.58 6.93 5.07
N LEU A 51 5.21 6.38 4.04
CA LEU A 51 6.43 5.58 4.15
C LEU A 51 7.56 6.22 3.35
N GLU A 52 8.79 6.11 3.84
CA GLU A 52 10.00 6.42 3.08
C GLU A 52 10.96 5.23 3.08
N SER A 53 11.65 5.02 1.96
CA SER A 53 12.69 4.01 1.84
C SER A 53 13.75 4.41 0.81
N ALA A 54 14.98 3.92 1.03
CA ALA A 54 16.05 3.99 0.04
C ALA A 54 15.86 3.02 -1.13
N LEU A 55 14.96 2.03 -1.01
CA LEU A 55 14.57 1.12 -2.08
C LEU A 55 13.91 1.88 -3.24
N ASP A 56 14.02 1.34 -4.45
CA ASP A 56 13.15 1.77 -5.55
C ASP A 56 11.69 1.37 -5.30
N ALA A 57 10.77 1.92 -6.09
CA ALA A 57 9.33 1.71 -5.88
C ALA A 57 8.91 0.23 -5.97
N ASN A 58 9.50 -0.55 -6.86
CA ASN A 58 9.09 -1.94 -7.04
C ASN A 58 9.58 -2.81 -5.87
N ALA A 59 10.83 -2.63 -5.45
CA ALA A 59 11.39 -3.29 -4.27
C ALA A 59 10.66 -2.87 -2.98
N MET A 60 10.33 -1.58 -2.84
CA MET A 60 9.58 -1.06 -1.70
C MET A 60 8.15 -1.63 -1.66
N ALA A 61 7.50 -1.84 -2.80
CA ALA A 61 6.17 -2.46 -2.87
C ALA A 61 6.17 -3.93 -2.42
N HIS A 62 7.18 -4.71 -2.84
CA HIS A 62 7.34 -6.10 -2.36
C HIS A 62 7.57 -6.16 -0.85
N GLU A 63 8.44 -5.28 -0.34
CA GLU A 63 8.69 -5.23 1.11
C GLU A 63 7.46 -4.75 1.89
N LEU A 64 6.66 -3.82 1.33
CA LEU A 64 5.40 -3.40 1.91
C LEU A 64 4.41 -4.56 2.05
N VAL A 65 4.18 -5.33 0.99
CA VAL A 65 3.27 -6.50 1.03
C VAL A 65 3.74 -7.52 2.05
N LYS A 66 5.04 -7.84 2.05
CA LYS A 66 5.65 -8.78 3.00
C LYS A 66 5.49 -8.30 4.45
N ALA A 67 5.84 -7.05 4.74
CA ALA A 67 5.75 -6.48 6.09
C ALA A 67 4.29 -6.40 6.56
N TRP A 68 3.34 -6.10 5.66
CA TRP A 68 1.91 -6.08 5.97
C TRP A 68 1.39 -7.45 6.38
N LYS A 69 1.76 -8.51 5.64
CA LYS A 69 1.42 -9.90 5.99
C LYS A 69 2.11 -10.33 7.29
N GLY A 70 3.36 -9.90 7.50
CA GLY A 70 4.09 -10.10 8.75
C GLY A 70 3.34 -9.50 9.95
N PHE A 71 2.79 -8.30 9.80
CA PHE A 71 1.95 -7.67 10.82
C PHE A 71 0.66 -8.46 11.08
N ARG A 72 -0.06 -8.89 10.03
CA ARG A 72 -1.25 -9.75 10.20
C ARG A 72 -0.92 -10.99 11.02
N HIS A 73 0.17 -11.66 10.69
CA HIS A 73 0.61 -12.85 11.39
C HIS A 73 0.98 -12.57 12.86
N SER A 74 1.79 -11.54 13.13
CA SER A 74 2.24 -11.20 14.49
C SER A 74 1.11 -10.72 15.40
N ALA A 75 0.08 -10.10 14.83
CA ALA A 75 -1.14 -9.71 15.53
C ALA A 75 -2.13 -10.87 15.74
N GLY A 76 -1.83 -12.09 15.26
CA GLY A 76 -2.73 -13.24 15.35
C GLY A 76 -3.98 -13.14 14.46
N HIS A 77 -3.96 -12.25 13.47
CA HIS A 77 -5.02 -12.13 12.48
C HIS A 77 -4.93 -13.28 11.45
N ALA A 78 -6.04 -13.56 10.79
CA ALA A 78 -6.02 -14.45 9.63
C ALA A 78 -5.19 -13.83 8.49
N CYS A 79 -4.50 -14.68 7.75
CA CYS A 79 -3.56 -14.32 6.68
C CYS A 79 -3.67 -15.28 5.48
N ASP A 80 -4.83 -15.93 5.33
CA ASP A 80 -5.18 -16.87 4.26
C ASP A 80 -5.70 -16.18 3.00
N HIS A 81 -5.71 -14.84 2.98
CA HIS A 81 -6.07 -14.00 1.84
C HIS A 81 -4.83 -13.42 1.12
N ASP A 82 -5.03 -12.96 -0.10
CA ASP A 82 -4.01 -12.29 -0.90
C ASP A 82 -3.90 -10.81 -0.52
N CYS A 83 -2.69 -10.27 -0.69
CA CYS A 83 -2.39 -8.86 -0.50
C CYS A 83 -1.79 -8.28 -1.77
N LEU A 84 -2.40 -7.22 -2.30
CA LEU A 84 -1.92 -6.47 -3.45
C LEU A 84 -1.34 -5.13 -3.01
N ALA A 85 -0.29 -4.67 -3.68
CA ALA A 85 0.11 -3.27 -3.67
C ALA A 85 0.03 -2.70 -5.08
N LEU A 86 -0.89 -1.75 -5.29
CA LEU A 86 -1.16 -1.11 -6.56
C LEU A 86 -0.69 0.34 -6.50
N GLY A 87 0.38 0.66 -7.22
CA GLY A 87 1.05 1.95 -7.10
C GLY A 87 0.98 2.78 -8.37
N GLY A 88 0.76 4.08 -8.23
CA GLY A 88 0.92 5.05 -9.29
C GLY A 88 1.72 6.26 -8.83
N ARG A 89 2.78 6.62 -9.57
CA ARG A 89 3.54 7.84 -9.30
C ARG A 89 2.67 9.05 -9.61
N LYS A 90 2.81 10.08 -8.79
CA LYS A 90 2.18 11.37 -8.99
C LYS A 90 3.15 12.24 -9.81
N ASP A 91 2.92 12.35 -11.11
CA ASP A 91 3.79 13.11 -12.04
C ASP A 91 3.38 14.59 -12.18
N THR A 92 2.47 15.07 -11.33
CA THR A 92 1.97 16.45 -11.33
C THR A 92 1.88 16.96 -9.90
N PRO A 93 1.90 18.28 -9.65
CA PRO A 93 1.70 18.84 -8.33
C PRO A 93 0.46 18.27 -7.63
N GLY A 94 0.62 17.91 -6.36
CA GLY A 94 -0.51 17.53 -5.50
C GLY A 94 -1.39 18.74 -5.20
N SER A 95 -2.67 18.50 -4.93
CA SER A 95 -3.54 19.56 -4.41
C SER A 95 -3.01 20.06 -3.06
N ALA A 96 -3.29 21.32 -2.74
CA ALA A 96 -2.92 21.90 -1.44
C ALA A 96 -3.48 21.04 -0.29
N GLY A 97 -2.62 20.67 0.66
CA GLY A 97 -3.00 19.82 1.81
C GLY A 97 -3.10 18.32 1.51
N SER A 98 -2.95 17.88 0.24
CA SER A 98 -2.86 16.45 -0.08
C SER A 98 -1.56 15.85 0.46
N PRO A 99 -1.59 14.71 1.17
CA PRO A 99 -0.36 13.98 1.50
C PRO A 99 0.39 13.50 0.25
N LEU A 100 -0.34 13.14 -0.82
CA LEU A 100 0.23 12.72 -2.10
C LEU A 100 0.64 13.95 -2.93
N GLN A 101 1.95 14.13 -3.08
CA GLN A 101 2.59 15.23 -3.81
C GLN A 101 3.39 14.72 -5.02
N GLU A 102 3.82 15.63 -5.88
CA GLU A 102 4.62 15.31 -7.07
C GLU A 102 5.88 14.50 -6.72
N GLY A 103 6.16 13.46 -7.49
CA GLY A 103 7.27 12.53 -7.29
C GLY A 103 6.99 11.41 -6.28
N ALA A 104 5.98 11.54 -5.41
CA ALA A 104 5.56 10.47 -4.51
C ALA A 104 4.63 9.46 -5.20
N TRP A 105 4.45 8.30 -4.58
CA TRP A 105 3.56 7.23 -5.06
C TRP A 105 2.31 7.15 -4.21
N GLY A 106 1.15 7.18 -4.86
CA GLY A 106 -0.10 6.75 -4.24
C GLY A 106 -0.18 5.23 -4.36
N VAL A 107 -0.32 4.53 -3.25
CA VAL A 107 -0.30 3.06 -3.22
C VAL A 107 -1.55 2.55 -2.52
N ASP A 108 -2.36 1.79 -3.22
CA ASP A 108 -3.50 1.09 -2.61
C ASP A 108 -3.07 -0.32 -2.22
N VAL A 109 -3.08 -0.60 -0.91
CA VAL A 109 -2.88 -1.95 -0.40
C VAL A 109 -4.23 -2.64 -0.29
N VAL A 110 -4.42 -3.72 -1.05
CA VAL A 110 -5.71 -4.41 -1.14
C VAL A 110 -5.58 -5.80 -0.51
N GLU A 111 -6.36 -6.06 0.53
CA GLU A 111 -6.49 -7.38 1.13
C GLU A 111 -7.77 -8.04 0.59
N CYS A 112 -7.65 -9.11 -0.19
CA CYS A 112 -8.76 -9.74 -0.90
C CYS A 112 -8.58 -11.25 -1.09
N ALA A 113 -9.67 -11.99 -1.36
CA ALA A 113 -9.61 -13.44 -1.59
C ALA A 113 -9.31 -13.81 -3.05
N GLU A 114 -9.68 -12.95 -4.01
CA GLU A 114 -9.56 -13.22 -5.45
C GLU A 114 -8.91 -12.02 -6.15
N PRO A 115 -7.57 -11.90 -6.12
CA PRO A 115 -6.86 -10.71 -6.58
C PRO A 115 -7.10 -10.41 -8.06
N ASP A 116 -7.13 -11.43 -8.92
CA ASP A 116 -7.35 -11.23 -10.35
C ASP A 116 -8.75 -10.70 -10.65
N GLN A 117 -9.77 -11.17 -9.92
CA GLN A 117 -11.13 -10.66 -10.05
C GLN A 117 -11.23 -9.21 -9.57
N PHE A 118 -10.57 -8.88 -8.45
CA PHE A 118 -10.50 -7.51 -7.97
C PHE A 118 -9.89 -6.57 -9.03
N LEU A 119 -8.75 -6.95 -9.62
CA LEU A 119 -8.08 -6.16 -10.66
C LEU A 119 -8.96 -5.93 -11.88
N VAL A 120 -9.70 -6.96 -12.32
CA VAL A 120 -10.69 -6.83 -13.40
C VAL A 120 -11.81 -5.86 -13.00
N SER A 121 -12.32 -5.97 -11.78
CA SER A 121 -13.45 -5.15 -11.30
C SER A 121 -13.16 -3.64 -11.29
N ILE A 122 -11.90 -3.25 -11.08
CA ILE A 122 -11.45 -1.86 -11.10
C ILE A 122 -10.90 -1.41 -12.47
N ASN A 123 -11.00 -2.27 -13.50
CA ASN A 123 -10.40 -2.05 -14.82
C ASN A 123 -8.91 -1.69 -14.75
N TRP A 124 -8.14 -2.46 -13.97
CA TRP A 124 -6.73 -2.15 -13.71
C TRP A 124 -5.87 -2.09 -14.98
N GLU A 125 -6.12 -2.97 -15.98
CA GLU A 125 -5.43 -2.90 -17.27
C GLU A 125 -5.66 -1.56 -18.00
N GLY A 126 -6.90 -1.05 -17.99
CA GLY A 126 -7.20 0.27 -18.53
C GLY A 126 -6.49 1.40 -17.78
N LEU A 127 -6.41 1.30 -16.44
CA LEU A 127 -5.70 2.27 -15.60
C LEU A 127 -4.19 2.25 -15.85
N LYS A 128 -3.60 1.07 -16.08
CA LYS A 128 -2.19 0.89 -16.46
C LYS A 128 -1.89 1.50 -17.83
N GLY A 129 -2.74 1.25 -18.83
CA GLY A 129 -2.53 1.70 -20.20
C GLY A 129 -2.40 3.22 -20.37
N GLY A 130 -2.90 4.01 -19.41
CA GLY A 130 -2.78 5.47 -19.40
C GLY A 130 -1.51 6.02 -18.76
N ARG A 131 -0.59 5.18 -18.27
CA ARG A 131 0.59 5.61 -17.49
C ARG A 131 1.90 5.12 -18.09
N PRO A 132 3.01 5.86 -17.90
CA PRO A 132 4.35 5.35 -18.16
C PRO A 132 4.62 4.08 -17.36
N SER A 133 5.34 3.12 -17.97
CA SER A 133 5.63 1.83 -17.33
C SER A 133 6.52 1.94 -16.08
N ASP A 134 7.29 3.02 -15.94
CA ASP A 134 8.11 3.34 -14.77
C ASP A 134 7.35 4.15 -13.69
N ALA A 135 6.09 4.51 -13.95
CA ALA A 135 5.23 5.31 -13.08
C ALA A 135 4.03 4.51 -12.54
N ILE A 136 4.06 3.18 -12.70
CA ILE A 136 3.03 2.26 -12.21
C ILE A 136 3.66 0.95 -11.76
N PHE A 137 3.11 0.33 -10.73
CA PHE A 137 3.43 -1.04 -10.35
C PHE A 137 2.20 -1.80 -9.84
N GLU A 138 2.29 -3.12 -9.94
CA GLU A 138 1.35 -4.09 -9.39
C GLU A 138 2.18 -5.19 -8.74
N VAL A 139 2.03 -5.38 -7.44
CA VAL A 139 2.69 -6.46 -6.69
C VAL A 139 1.61 -7.29 -6.00
N LYS A 140 1.74 -8.62 -6.08
CA LYS A 140 0.88 -9.59 -5.41
C LYS A 140 1.70 -10.39 -4.41
N GLY A 141 1.13 -10.75 -3.25
CA GLY A 141 1.85 -11.56 -2.27
C GLY A 141 1.02 -12.26 -1.22
#